data_AF-V5FQU4-F1
#
_entry.id   AF-V5FQU4-F1
#
_cell.length_a   1.000
_cell.length_b   1.000
_cell.length_c   1.000
_cell.angle_alpha   90.00
_cell.angle_beta   90.00
_cell.angle_gamma   90.00
#
_symmetry.space_group_name_H-M   'P 1'
#
loop_
_entity.id
_entity.type
_entity.pdbx_description
1 polymer ?
#
loop_
_entity_poly.entity_id
_entity_poly.type
_entity_poly.pdbx_seq_one_letter_code
_entity_poly.pdbx_strand_id
1 'polypeptide(L)'
;EQTLEKLRTRINQKVMSGLGTWIDWQYLFTAANLLAKCRYTLQYTYPYAYYMDAGSRKELFEYQQAQLEAEIENLSWKIERAETTDRGDLENQMDIAEKRRTTLLK
;
A
#
# COMPACT_ATOMS: atom_id res chain seq x y z
N GLU A 1 11.09 -7.18 -4.16
CA GLU A 1 11.14 -8.25 -5.20
C GLU A 1 10.37 -9.51 -4.81
N GLN A 2 10.56 -10.09 -3.63
CA GLN A 2 9.86 -11.32 -3.24
C GLN A 2 8.31 -11.24 -3.27
N THR A 3 7.70 -10.11 -2.91
CA THR A 3 6.23 -9.99 -2.86
C THR A 3 5.58 -9.98 -4.25
N LEU A 4 6.19 -9.32 -5.23
CA LEU A 4 5.68 -9.27 -6.60
C LEU A 4 5.77 -10.63 -7.30
N GLU A 5 6.86 -11.37 -7.05
CA GLU A 5 7.02 -12.70 -7.62
C GLU A 5 6.05 -13.72 -7.00
N LYS A 6 5.78 -13.60 -5.69
CA LYS A 6 4.73 -14.36 -5.01
C LYS A 6 3.35 -14.07 -5.60
N LEU A 7 3.02 -12.79 -5.83
CA LEU A 7 1.75 -12.40 -6.46
C LEU A 7 1.63 -12.94 -7.88
N ARG A 8 2.70 -12.86 -8.67
CA ARG A 8 2.73 -13.40 -10.03
C ARG A 8 2.49 -14.91 -10.05
N THR A 9 3.14 -15.64 -9.15
CA THR A 9 2.94 -17.08 -8.99
C THR A 9 1.49 -17.40 -8.62
N ARG A 10 0.91 -16.67 -7.65
CA ARG A 10 -0.48 -16.83 -7.22
C ARG A 10 -1.48 -16.57 -8.35
N ILE A 11 -1.29 -15.50 -9.11
CA ILE A 11 -2.15 -15.15 -10.24
C ILE A 11 -2.06 -16.21 -11.34
N ASN A 12 -0.85 -16.66 -11.67
CA ASN A 12 -0.67 -17.74 -12.64
C ASN A 12 -1.40 -19.02 -12.19
N GLN A 13 -1.32 -19.40 -10.92
CA GLN A 13 -2.08 -20.54 -10.39
C GLN A 13 -3.59 -20.36 -10.54
N LYS A 14 -4.13 -19.18 -10.24
CA LYS A 14 -5.57 -18.89 -10.38
C LYS A 14 -6.03 -18.95 -11.83
N VAL A 15 -5.27 -18.36 -12.75
CA VAL A 15 -5.54 -18.42 -14.19
C VAL A 15 -5.48 -19.85 -14.71
N MET A 16 -4.49 -20.64 -14.30
CA MET A 16 -4.39 -22.06 -14.67
C MET A 16 -5.54 -22.91 -14.09
N SER A 17 -6.12 -22.52 -12.96
CA SER A 17 -7.33 -23.14 -12.39
C SER A 17 -8.65 -22.67 -13.04
N GLY A 18 -8.60 -21.80 -14.05
CA GLY A 18 -9.79 -21.27 -14.73
C GLY A 18 -10.56 -20.20 -13.94
N LEU A 19 -9.97 -19.65 -12.86
CA LEU A 19 -10.57 -18.60 -12.03
C LEU A 19 -10.29 -17.22 -12.64
N GLY A 20 -10.83 -16.97 -13.83
CA GLY A 20 -10.67 -15.71 -14.58
C GLY A 20 -9.38 -15.63 -15.39
N THR A 21 -9.18 -14.47 -16.00
CA THR A 21 -8.05 -14.15 -16.88
C THR A 21 -7.01 -13.30 -16.17
N TRP A 22 -5.84 -13.14 -16.78
CA TRP A 22 -4.78 -12.29 -16.22
C TRP A 22 -5.23 -10.84 -16.01
N ILE A 23 -6.14 -10.33 -16.85
CA ILE A 23 -6.70 -8.97 -16.76
C ILE A 23 -7.55 -8.84 -15.48
N ASP A 24 -8.31 -9.86 -15.13
CA ASP A 24 -9.19 -9.86 -13.94
C ASP A 24 -8.38 -9.72 -12.65
N TRP A 25 -7.10 -10.11 -12.66
CA TRP A 25 -6.20 -10.06 -11.51
C TRP A 25 -5.19 -8.90 -11.55
N GLN A 26 -5.19 -8.08 -12.61
CA GLN A 26 -4.21 -6.99 -12.79
C GLN A 26 -4.25 -5.96 -11.64
N TYR A 27 -5.42 -5.76 -11.03
CA TYR A 27 -5.60 -4.84 -9.90
C TYR A 27 -4.67 -5.16 -8.71
N LEU A 28 -4.33 -6.44 -8.49
CA LEU A 28 -3.40 -6.85 -7.42
C LEU A 28 -1.98 -6.37 -7.66
N PHE A 29 -1.53 -6.31 -8.92
CA PHE A 29 -0.23 -5.74 -9.24
C PHE A 29 -0.23 -4.23 -9.03
N THR A 30 -1.30 -3.55 -9.42
CA THR A 30 -1.46 -2.11 -9.17
C THR A 30 -1.44 -1.81 -7.68
N ALA A 31 -2.17 -2.61 -6.87
CA ALA A 31 -2.17 -2.49 -5.41
C ALA A 31 -0.77 -2.71 -4.81
N ALA A 32 -0.03 -3.72 -5.27
CA ALA A 32 1.32 -4.02 -4.80
C ALA A 32 2.33 -2.93 -5.17
N ASN A 33 2.23 -2.36 -6.38
CA ASN A 33 3.06 -1.24 -6.81
C ASN A 33 2.77 0.01 -5.97
N LEU A 34 1.49 0.29 -5.67
CA LEU A 34 1.11 1.39 -4.79
C LEU A 34 1.65 1.17 -3.37
N LEU A 35 1.51 -0.03 -2.82
CA LEU A 35 2.07 -0.38 -1.51
C LEU A 35 3.58 -0.12 -1.46
N ALA A 36 4.32 -0.54 -2.49
CA ALA A 36 5.76 -0.29 -2.60
C ALA A 36 6.08 1.21 -2.64
N LYS A 37 5.31 1.99 -3.41
CA LYS A 37 5.44 3.45 -3.47
C LYS A 37 5.18 4.11 -2.11
N CYS A 38 4.14 3.68 -1.39
CA CYS A 38 3.84 4.20 -0.06
C CYS A 38 4.95 3.87 0.95
N ARG A 39 5.46 2.62 0.95
CA ARG A 39 6.60 2.21 1.79
C ARG A 39 7.86 3.00 1.49
N TYR A 40 8.15 3.23 0.21
CA TYR A 40 9.26 4.08 -0.21
C TYR A 40 9.11 5.50 0.35
N THR A 41 7.93 6.11 0.22
CA THR A 41 7.67 7.43 0.83
C THR A 41 7.85 7.41 2.36
N LEU A 42 7.29 6.41 3.05
CA LEU A 42 7.39 6.28 4.51
C LEU A 42 8.86 6.11 4.98
N GLN A 43 9.70 5.41 4.22
CA GLN A 43 11.12 5.26 4.55
C GLN A 43 11.82 6.62 4.68
N TYR A 44 11.52 7.59 3.80
CA TYR A 44 12.14 8.91 3.83
C TYR A 44 11.49 9.88 4.80
N THR A 45 10.33 9.55 5.36
CA THR A 45 9.68 10.42 6.36
C THR A 45 10.37 10.32 7.72
N TYR A 46 10.97 9.17 8.07
CA TYR A 46 11.69 9.03 9.35
C TYR A 46 12.94 9.91 9.46
N PRO A 47 13.89 9.91 8.49
CA PRO A 47 15.03 10.83 8.55
C PRO A 47 14.59 12.30 8.50
N TYR A 48 13.54 12.62 7.73
CA TYR A 48 13.00 13.96 7.68
C TYR A 48 12.48 14.41 9.06
N ALA A 49 11.64 13.60 9.72
CA ALA A 49 11.14 13.88 11.07
C ALA A 49 12.28 13.99 12.11
N TYR A 50 13.34 13.19 11.98
CA TYR A 50 14.48 13.23 12.89
C TYR A 50 15.12 14.62 12.94
N TYR A 51 15.31 15.26 11.78
CA TYR A 51 15.93 16.59 11.67
C TYR A 51 14.95 17.76 11.82
N MET A 52 13.65 17.51 12.01
CA MET A 52 12.69 18.57 12.31
C MET A 52 12.86 19.09 13.74
N ASP A 53 12.83 20.42 13.88
CA ASP A 53 12.73 21.09 15.16
C ASP A 53 11.46 20.67 15.91
N ALA A 54 11.56 20.52 17.23
CA ALA A 54 10.42 20.22 18.06
C ALA A 54 9.38 21.36 18.01
N GLY A 55 8.10 21.00 17.89
CA GLY A 55 6.99 21.94 17.85
C GLY A 55 5.77 21.36 17.15
N SER A 56 4.70 22.15 17.08
CA SER A 56 3.39 21.74 16.53
C SER A 56 3.46 21.19 15.10
N ARG A 57 4.38 21.71 14.28
CA ARG A 57 4.60 21.21 12.91
C ARG A 57 5.14 19.78 12.88
N LYS A 58 6.06 19.44 13.80
CA LYS A 58 6.63 18.10 13.91
C LYS A 58 5.58 17.12 14.43
N GLU A 59 4.82 17.51 15.46
CA GLU A 59 3.73 16.70 16.00
C GLU A 59 2.67 16.37 14.93
N LEU A 60 2.28 17.37 14.12
CA LEU A 60 1.35 17.15 13.01
C LEU A 60 1.93 16.21 11.95
N PHE A 61 3.22 16.37 11.62
CA PHE A 61 3.90 15.52 10.66
C PHE A 61 3.96 14.06 11.15
N GLU A 62 4.37 13.83 12.40
CA GLU A 62 4.43 12.51 13.01
C GLU A 62 3.04 11.85 13.10
N TYR A 63 2.00 12.63 13.39
CA TYR A 63 0.62 12.16 13.33
C TYR A 63 0.25 11.68 11.92
N GLN A 64 0.53 12.47 10.90
CA GLN A 64 0.26 12.10 9.50
C GLN A 64 1.10 10.91 9.04
N GLN A 65 2.35 10.81 9.51
CA GLN A 65 3.24 9.69 9.25
C GLN A 65 2.65 8.39 9.84
N ALA A 66 2.22 8.42 11.10
CA ALA A 66 1.58 7.28 11.76
C ALA A 66 0.28 6.85 11.06
N GLN A 67 -0.52 7.81 10.57
CA GLN A 67 -1.69 7.50 9.75
C GLN A 67 -1.32 6.78 8.46
N LEU A 68 -0.29 7.27 7.73
CA LEU A 68 0.16 6.62 6.50
C LEU A 68 0.67 5.20 6.78
N GLU A 69 1.42 4.98 7.85
CA GLU A 69 1.90 3.67 8.27
C GLU A 69 0.76 2.69 8.53
N ALA A 70 -0.29 3.11 9.25
CA ALA A 70 -1.47 2.29 9.49
C ALA A 70 -2.19 1.88 8.18
N GLU A 71 -2.33 2.82 7.22
CA GLU A 71 -2.97 2.51 5.94
C GLU A 71 -2.11 1.61 5.05
N ILE A 72 -0.77 1.71 5.14
CA ILE A 72 0.18 0.82 4.45
C ILE A 72 0.02 -0.61 4.95
N GLU A 73 -0.05 -0.81 6.27
CA GLU A 73 -0.21 -2.13 6.86
C GLU A 73 -1.57 -2.76 6.51
N ASN A 74 -2.65 -1.96 6.55
CA ASN A 74 -3.98 -2.41 6.13
C ASN A 74 -3.99 -2.80 4.64
N LEU A 75 -3.37 -2.00 3.77
CA LEU A 75 -3.24 -2.33 2.34
C LEU A 75 -2.42 -3.62 2.13
N SER A 76 -1.30 -3.78 2.85
CA SER A 76 -0.48 -5.00 2.78
C SER A 76 -1.29 -6.23 3.17
N TRP A 77 -2.03 -6.15 4.28
CA TRP A 77 -2.87 -7.23 4.77
C TRP A 77 -3.94 -7.63 3.75
N LYS A 78 -4.62 -6.65 3.14
CA LYS A 78 -5.64 -6.89 2.11
C LYS A 78 -5.07 -7.55 0.85
N ILE A 79 -3.89 -7.13 0.40
CA ILE A 79 -3.21 -7.75 -0.78
C ILE A 79 -2.85 -9.21 -0.49
N GLU A 80 -2.36 -9.52 0.71
CA GLU A 80 -2.06 -10.90 1.10
C GLU A 80 -3.34 -11.76 1.16
N ARG A 81 -4.47 -11.17 1.52
CA ARG A 81 -5.78 -11.82 1.66
C ARG A 81 -6.77 -11.55 0.52
N ALA A 82 -6.28 -11.19 -0.65
CA ALA A 82 -7.08 -10.89 -1.84
C ALA A 82 -8.11 -11.98 -2.25
N GLU A 83 -7.97 -13.22 -1.80
CA GLU A 83 -8.97 -14.28 -2.03
C GLU A 83 -10.24 -14.14 -1.19
N THR A 84 -10.14 -13.43 -0.07
CA THR A 84 -11.24 -13.17 0.87
C THR A 84 -11.65 -11.70 0.93
N THR A 85 -10.80 -10.81 0.41
CA THR A 85 -11.06 -9.37 0.37
C THR A 85 -11.84 -9.02 -0.89
N ASP A 86 -12.93 -8.28 -0.73
CA ASP A 86 -13.67 -7.75 -1.87
C ASP A 86 -12.80 -6.80 -2.71
N ARG A 87 -12.94 -6.84 -4.03
CA ARG A 87 -12.15 -6.00 -4.92
C ARG A 87 -12.39 -4.51 -4.64
N GLY A 88 -13.63 -4.10 -4.39
CA GLY A 88 -13.98 -2.73 -4.05
C GLY A 88 -13.36 -2.28 -2.73
N ASP A 89 -13.30 -3.18 -1.74
CA ASP A 89 -12.63 -2.91 -0.47
C ASP A 89 -11.12 -2.69 -0.62
N LEU A 90 -10.47 -3.39 -1.55
CA LEU A 90 -9.06 -3.18 -1.87
C LEU A 90 -8.83 -1.88 -2.63
N GLU A 91 -9.66 -1.59 -3.64
CA GLU A 91 -9.58 -0.35 -4.43
C GLU A 91 -9.80 0.89 -3.52
N ASN A 92 -10.79 0.86 -2.62
CA ASN A 92 -10.99 1.93 -1.64
C ASN A 92 -9.78 2.08 -0.70
N GLN A 93 -9.18 0.97 -0.25
CA GLN A 93 -7.98 1.03 0.59
C GLN A 93 -6.78 1.64 -0.15
N MET A 94 -6.64 1.35 -1.45
CA MET A 94 -5.61 1.96 -2.30
C MET A 94 -5.80 3.48 -2.38
N ASP A 95 -7.02 3.95 -2.62
CA ASP A 95 -7.32 5.39 -2.69
C ASP A 95 -7.02 6.10 -1.38
N ILE A 96 -7.39 5.49 -0.24
CA ILE A 96 -7.08 6.03 1.09
C ILE A 96 -5.57 6.14 1.29
N ALA A 97 -4.82 5.08 1.01
CA ALA A 97 -3.37 5.06 1.18
C ALA A 97 -2.67 6.14 0.31
N GLU A 98 -3.05 6.28 -0.95
CA GLU A 98 -2.47 7.31 -1.83
C GLU A 98 -2.85 8.73 -1.37
N LYS A 99 -4.08 8.92 -0.87
CA LYS A 99 -4.51 10.22 -0.32
C LYS A 99 -3.73 10.60 0.94
N ARG A 100 -3.48 9.66 1.85
CA ARG A 100 -2.60 9.90 3.02
C ARG A 100 -1.18 10.21 2.59
N ARG A 101 -0.63 9.44 1.65
CA ARG A 101 0.72 9.65 1.12
C ARG A 101 0.89 11.04 0.51
N THR A 102 -0.05 11.47 -0.32
CA THR A 102 -0.02 12.80 -0.95
C THR A 102 -0.27 13.94 0.03
N THR A 103 -1.06 13.72 1.08
CA THR A 103 -1.28 14.72 2.13
C THR A 103 -0.02 14.95 2.96
N LEU A 104 0.72 13.89 3.31
CA LEU A 104 1.97 13.98 4.08
C LEU A 104 3.09 14.71 3.30
N LEU A 105 3.03 14.70 1.97
CA LEU A 105 4.04 15.32 1.10
C LEU A 105 3.74 16.79 0.75
N LYS A 106 2.58 17.32 1.14
CA LYS A 106 2.18 18.71 0.91
C LYS A 106 2.49 19.56 2.13
#